data_AF-A0A3S1Z2E6-F1
#
_entry.id   AF-A0A3S1Z2E6-F1
#
_cell.length_a   1.000
_cell.length_b   1.000
_cell.length_c   1.000
_cell.angle_alpha   90.00
_cell.angle_beta   90.00
_cell.angle_gamma   90.00
#
_symmetry.space_group_name_H-M   'P 1'
#
loop_
_entity.id
_entity.type
_entity.pdbx_description
1 polymer ?
#
loop_
_entity_poly.entity_id
_entity_poly.type
_entity_poly.pdbx_seq_one_letter_code
_entity_poly.pdbx_strand_id
1 'polypeptide(L)'
;AECDAVGVVAAVHPLVTQAVDALQARNVPVFALISQISATGQVHYIGLDNWKVGRTAAWVFEHVCRAPGKLGILVGNHRYRCQEMNESGFRSFFREHAPGFTLLEPLLTFESSAIAQEMTEKLLNENPDLSGLYVAGGGITGTIAALRSTGRAGSLVVVGYELMDSTRPA
;
A
#
# COMPACT_ATOMS: atom_id res chain seq x y z
N ALA A 1 -24.37 7.27 -21.10
CA ALA A 1 -23.71 6.12 -20.47
C ALA A 1 -24.77 5.04 -20.29
N GLU A 2 -24.57 3.89 -20.93
CA GLU A 2 -25.43 2.69 -20.87
C GLU A 2 -25.07 1.83 -19.63
N CYS A 3 -25.14 2.40 -18.43
CA CYS A 3 -24.94 1.60 -17.21
C CYS A 3 -25.80 2.13 -16.07
N ASP A 4 -26.27 1.21 -15.22
CA ASP A 4 -27.09 1.52 -14.04
C ASP A 4 -26.26 2.07 -12.88
N ALA A 5 -24.96 1.76 -12.82
CA ALA A 5 -24.01 2.24 -11.81
C ALA A 5 -22.55 2.13 -12.29
N VAL A 6 -21.63 2.77 -11.57
CA VAL A 6 -20.18 2.69 -11.80
C VAL A 6 -19.46 2.29 -10.51
N GLY A 7 -18.66 1.23 -10.56
CA GLY A 7 -17.65 0.92 -9.55
C GLY A 7 -16.29 1.45 -9.99
N VAL A 8 -15.57 2.15 -9.13
CA VAL A 8 -14.30 2.80 -9.51
C VAL A 8 -13.22 2.61 -8.46
N VAL A 9 -12.03 2.21 -8.92
CA VAL A 9 -10.78 2.33 -8.17
C VAL A 9 -9.99 3.44 -8.87
N ALA A 10 -9.73 4.55 -8.18
CA ALA A 10 -9.04 5.67 -8.79
C ALA A 10 -8.18 6.43 -7.79
N ALA A 11 -7.15 7.08 -8.34
CA ALA A 11 -6.40 8.10 -7.65
C ALA A 11 -7.28 9.32 -7.36
N VAL A 12 -7.07 9.97 -6.22
CA VAL A 12 -7.66 11.27 -5.89
C VAL A 12 -7.10 12.30 -6.87
N HIS A 13 -7.96 12.76 -7.78
CA HIS A 13 -7.59 13.67 -8.84
C HIS A 13 -8.79 14.53 -9.29
N PRO A 14 -8.62 15.83 -9.57
CA PRO A 14 -9.73 16.71 -9.95
C PRO A 14 -10.54 16.22 -11.16
N LEU A 15 -9.88 15.65 -12.17
CA LEU A 15 -10.59 15.10 -13.34
C LEU A 15 -11.47 13.88 -12.99
N VAL A 16 -11.06 13.07 -12.01
CA VAL A 16 -11.86 11.94 -11.54
C VAL A 16 -13.07 12.48 -10.78
N THR A 17 -12.86 13.43 -9.87
CA THR A 17 -13.93 14.10 -9.13
C THR A 17 -14.97 14.72 -10.07
N GLN A 18 -14.53 15.48 -11.08
CA GLN A 18 -15.42 16.08 -12.08
C GLN A 18 -16.20 15.02 -12.88
N ALA A 19 -15.57 13.91 -13.25
CA ALA A 19 -16.26 12.82 -13.94
C ALA A 19 -17.32 12.16 -13.05
N VAL A 20 -17.04 11.99 -11.75
CA VAL A 20 -17.99 11.47 -10.76
C VAL A 20 -19.16 12.44 -10.59
N ASP A 21 -18.89 13.75 -10.46
CA ASP A 21 -19.93 14.77 -10.34
C ASP A 21 -20.85 14.77 -11.57
N ALA A 22 -20.29 14.61 -12.78
CA ALA A 22 -21.05 14.53 -14.03
C ALA A 22 -21.93 13.27 -14.14
N LEU A 23 -21.49 12.15 -13.56
CA LEU A 23 -22.28 10.91 -13.49
C LEU A 23 -23.44 11.06 -12.50
N GLN A 24 -23.18 11.63 -11.32
CA GLN A 24 -24.19 11.87 -10.29
C GLN A 24 -25.25 12.87 -10.77
N ALA A 25 -24.87 13.92 -11.50
CA ALA A 25 -25.81 14.86 -12.12
C ALA A 25 -26.79 14.20 -13.11
N ARG A 26 -26.42 13.02 -13.63
CA ARG A 26 -27.25 12.18 -14.52
C ARG A 26 -27.95 11.04 -13.77
N ASN A 27 -27.96 11.07 -12.44
CA ASN A 27 -28.49 10.02 -11.56
C ASN A 27 -27.85 8.64 -11.77
N VAL A 28 -26.56 8.59 -12.14
CA VAL A 28 -25.79 7.35 -12.19
C VAL A 28 -25.00 7.22 -10.89
N PRO A 29 -25.31 6.26 -10.00
CA PRO A 29 -24.59 6.04 -8.75
C PRO A 29 -23.13 5.63 -8.99
N VAL A 30 -22.24 6.12 -8.12
CA VAL A 30 -20.81 5.78 -8.15
C VAL A 30 -20.39 5.19 -6.81
N PHE A 31 -19.71 4.04 -6.88
CA PHE A 31 -19.17 3.32 -5.73
C PHE A 31 -17.65 3.31 -5.82
N ALA A 32 -16.99 3.93 -4.85
CA ALA A 32 -15.54 3.84 -4.66
C ALA A 32 -15.20 2.45 -4.13
N LEU A 33 -14.39 1.71 -4.87
CA LEU A 33 -13.92 0.38 -4.51
C LEU A 33 -12.47 0.49 -4.04
N ILE A 34 -12.13 -0.21 -2.96
CA ILE A 34 -10.75 -0.38 -2.44
C ILE A 34 -10.12 0.92 -1.89
N SER A 35 -10.14 2.01 -2.66
CA SER A 35 -9.68 3.34 -2.30
C SER A 35 -10.85 4.31 -2.27
N GLN A 36 -10.99 5.03 -1.16
CA GLN A 36 -11.92 6.15 -1.08
C GLN A 36 -11.52 7.27 -2.05
N ILE A 37 -12.52 7.94 -2.62
CA ILE A 37 -12.36 9.15 -3.41
C ILE A 37 -13.24 10.24 -2.80
N SER A 38 -12.74 11.48 -2.80
CA SER A 38 -13.52 12.64 -2.40
C SER A 38 -14.10 13.28 -3.65
N ALA A 39 -15.43 13.30 -3.73
CA ALA A 39 -16.18 14.05 -4.73
C ALA A 39 -17.30 14.83 -4.06
N THR A 40 -17.94 15.75 -4.78
CA THR A 40 -19.11 16.43 -4.23
C THR A 40 -20.28 15.43 -4.13
N GLY A 41 -21.15 15.55 -3.13
CA GLY A 41 -22.25 14.59 -2.92
C GLY A 41 -21.84 13.25 -2.28
N GLN A 42 -22.71 12.24 -2.38
CA GLN A 42 -22.50 10.93 -1.78
C GLN A 42 -21.77 9.99 -2.75
N VAL A 43 -20.51 9.67 -2.45
CA VAL A 43 -19.81 8.52 -3.03
C VAL A 43 -19.80 7.41 -1.98
N HIS A 44 -20.45 6.29 -2.28
CA HIS A 44 -20.44 5.14 -1.39
C HIS A 44 -19.09 4.42 -1.49
N TYR A 45 -18.57 3.90 -0.38
CA TYR A 45 -17.30 3.20 -0.34
C TYR A 45 -17.50 1.72 -0.01
N ILE A 46 -16.86 0.85 -0.79
CA ILE A 46 -16.81 -0.59 -0.57
C ILE A 46 -15.34 -1.00 -0.50
N GLY A 47 -14.88 -1.34 0.70
CA GLY A 47 -13.51 -1.76 0.93
C GLY A 47 -13.20 -1.91 2.41
N LEU A 48 -11.93 -2.13 2.71
CA LEU A 48 -11.44 -2.31 4.07
C LEU A 48 -11.28 -0.97 4.79
N ASP A 49 -11.20 -1.02 6.11
CA ASP A 49 -10.66 0.08 6.91
C ASP A 49 -9.14 0.10 6.76
N ASN A 50 -8.67 0.88 5.78
CA ASN A 50 -7.25 0.94 5.41
C ASN A 50 -6.35 1.41 6.57
N TRP A 51 -6.88 2.23 7.50
CA TRP A 51 -6.11 2.58 8.69
C TRP A 51 -5.85 1.34 9.56
N LYS A 52 -6.87 0.51 9.77
CA LYS A 52 -6.70 -0.78 10.48
C LYS A 52 -5.82 -1.75 9.71
N VAL A 53 -5.94 -1.83 8.40
CA VAL A 53 -5.08 -2.69 7.56
C VAL A 53 -3.60 -2.35 7.78
N GLY A 54 -3.25 -1.06 7.76
CA GLY A 54 -1.91 -0.60 8.09
C GLY A 54 -1.43 -1.01 9.48
N ARG A 55 -2.30 -0.86 10.49
CA ARG A 55 -2.00 -1.29 11.86
C ARG A 55 -1.84 -2.80 11.98
N THR A 56 -2.61 -3.58 11.25
CA THR A 56 -2.48 -5.04 11.19
C THR A 56 -1.12 -5.43 10.61
N ALA A 57 -0.67 -4.78 9.54
CA ALA A 57 0.67 -5.02 9.01
C ALA A 57 1.76 -4.70 10.05
N ALA A 58 1.65 -3.58 10.76
CA ALA A 58 2.59 -3.21 11.82
C ALA A 58 2.62 -4.23 12.97
N TRP A 59 1.45 -4.71 13.40
CA TRP A 59 1.33 -5.76 14.41
C TRP A 59 2.06 -7.04 13.98
N VAL A 60 1.98 -7.42 12.69
CA VAL A 60 2.73 -8.58 12.17
C VAL A 60 4.24 -8.40 12.33
N PHE A 61 4.79 -7.24 12.00
CA PHE A 61 6.23 -7.00 12.19
C PHE A 61 6.65 -7.08 13.65
N GLU A 62 5.89 -6.47 14.56
CA GLU A 62 6.18 -6.52 15.99
C GLU A 62 6.27 -7.97 16.52
N HIS A 63 5.43 -8.86 16.01
CA HIS A 63 5.33 -10.25 16.51
C HIS A 63 6.19 -11.25 15.74
N VAL A 64 6.55 -10.96 14.48
CA VAL A 64 7.29 -11.88 13.61
C VAL A 64 8.76 -11.52 13.50
N CYS A 65 9.12 -10.24 13.57
CA CYS A 65 10.53 -9.86 13.65
C CYS A 65 11.14 -10.36 14.96
N ARG A 66 12.34 -10.96 14.89
CA ARG A 66 13.04 -11.49 16.06
C ARG A 66 13.42 -10.40 17.07
N ALA A 67 13.69 -9.20 16.57
CA ALA A 67 14.02 -8.03 17.37
C ALA A 67 13.57 -6.77 16.61
N PRO A 68 13.35 -5.64 17.31
CA PRO A 68 13.11 -4.35 16.68
C PRO A 68 14.28 -3.92 15.79
N GLY A 69 13.98 -3.22 14.69
CA GLY A 69 14.98 -2.68 13.79
C GLY A 69 14.37 -1.79 12.70
N LYS A 70 15.12 -1.56 11.62
CA LYS A 70 14.67 -0.69 10.52
C LYS A 70 13.65 -1.38 9.64
N LEU A 71 12.54 -0.71 9.37
CA LEU A 71 11.51 -1.15 8.44
C LEU A 71 11.46 -0.22 7.22
N GLY A 72 11.62 -0.80 6.04
CA GLY A 72 11.42 -0.12 4.77
C GLY A 72 9.93 -0.08 4.43
N ILE A 73 9.50 0.97 3.75
CA ILE A 73 8.10 1.14 3.32
C ILE A 73 8.09 1.44 1.82
N LEU A 74 7.35 0.64 1.07
CA LEU A 74 7.07 0.85 -0.35
C LEU A 74 5.60 1.23 -0.51
N VAL A 75 5.34 2.39 -1.09
CA VAL A 75 3.99 2.87 -1.40
C VAL A 75 3.86 2.94 -2.92
N GLY A 76 2.73 2.53 -3.48
CA GLY A 76 2.47 2.65 -4.90
C GLY A 76 2.37 4.11 -5.32
N ASN A 77 1.33 4.79 -4.87
CA ASN A 77 1.13 6.21 -5.10
C ASN A 77 0.26 6.82 -4.00
N HIS A 78 0.72 7.89 -3.34
CA HIS A 78 -0.06 8.59 -2.30
C HIS A 78 -1.36 9.21 -2.79
N ARG A 79 -1.60 9.28 -4.11
CA ARG A 79 -2.91 9.64 -4.64
C ARG A 79 -3.97 8.56 -4.41
N TYR A 80 -3.58 7.32 -4.11
CA TYR A 80 -4.52 6.31 -3.64
C TYR A 80 -4.71 6.43 -2.14
N ARG A 81 -5.92 6.87 -1.74
CA ARG A 81 -6.27 7.10 -0.34
C ARG A 81 -6.12 5.85 0.51
N CYS A 82 -6.38 4.66 -0.05
CA CYS A 82 -6.15 3.40 0.68
C CYS A 82 -4.69 3.24 1.10
N GLN A 83 -3.74 3.50 0.22
CA GLN A 83 -2.32 3.32 0.50
C GLN A 83 -1.80 4.36 1.50
N GLU A 84 -2.25 5.61 1.37
CA GLU A 84 -1.95 6.67 2.34
C GLU A 84 -2.50 6.32 3.74
N MET A 85 -3.72 5.80 3.82
CA MET A 85 -4.33 5.37 5.09
C MET A 85 -3.63 4.14 5.67
N ASN A 86 -3.24 3.19 4.83
CA ASN A 86 -2.44 2.02 5.19
C ASN A 86 -1.08 2.45 5.79
N GLU A 87 -0.37 3.39 5.16
CA GLU A 87 0.89 3.92 5.69
C GLU A 87 0.66 4.67 7.02
N SER A 88 -0.37 5.53 7.06
CA SER A 88 -0.69 6.32 8.25
C SER A 88 -1.02 5.42 9.45
N GLY A 89 -1.81 4.37 9.23
CA GLY A 89 -2.14 3.36 10.24
C GLY A 89 -0.90 2.60 10.72
N PHE A 90 -0.06 2.15 9.77
CA PHE A 90 1.20 1.48 10.06
C PHE A 90 2.10 2.33 10.97
N ARG A 91 2.33 3.59 10.61
CA ARG A 91 3.12 4.53 11.43
C ARG A 91 2.49 4.80 12.80
N SER A 92 1.16 4.90 12.87
CA SER A 92 0.46 5.12 14.13
C SER A 92 0.69 3.99 15.13
N PHE A 93 0.63 2.75 14.67
CA PHE A 93 0.87 1.58 15.51
C PHE A 93 2.23 1.62 16.20
N PHE A 94 3.31 1.86 15.44
CA PHE A 94 4.67 1.85 16.00
C PHE A 94 4.91 2.97 17.01
N ARG A 95 4.32 4.17 16.79
CA ARG A 95 4.40 5.25 17.78
C ARG A 95 3.74 4.87 19.11
N GLU A 96 2.68 4.09 19.08
CA GLU A 96 1.88 3.74 20.26
C GLU A 96 2.39 2.47 20.98
N HIS A 97 2.77 1.45 20.21
CA HIS A 97 2.94 0.10 20.74
C HIS A 97 4.36 -0.46 20.60
N ALA A 98 5.09 -0.05 19.56
CA ALA A 98 6.39 -0.66 19.23
C ALA A 98 7.47 0.39 18.90
N PRO A 99 7.75 1.35 19.81
CA PRO A 99 8.68 2.47 19.55
C PRO A 99 10.14 2.05 19.33
N GLY A 100 10.48 0.78 19.56
CA GLY A 100 11.82 0.23 19.28
C GLY A 100 12.11 0.03 17.79
N PHE A 101 11.09 0.03 16.93
CA PHE A 101 11.28 -0.04 15.48
C PHE A 101 11.56 1.35 14.90
N THR A 102 12.44 1.40 13.90
CA THR A 102 12.70 2.62 13.14
C THR A 102 12.03 2.52 11.78
N LEU A 103 11.10 3.41 11.50
CA LEU A 103 10.42 3.44 10.20
C LEU A 103 11.19 4.35 9.25
N LEU A 104 11.61 3.82 8.11
CA LEU A 104 12.22 4.62 7.04
C LEU A 104 11.15 5.44 6.31
N GLU A 105 11.60 6.46 5.58
CA GLU A 105 10.73 7.22 4.68
C GLU A 105 10.21 6.32 3.54
N PRO A 106 8.96 6.53 3.08
CA PRO A 106 8.37 5.67 2.08
C PRO A 106 9.00 5.94 0.71
N LEU A 107 9.28 4.88 -0.05
CA LEU A 107 9.67 5.00 -1.46
C LEU A 107 8.48 4.70 -2.36
N LEU A 108 8.35 5.48 -3.43
CA LEU A 108 7.26 5.34 -4.41
C LEU A 108 7.60 4.28 -5.45
N THR A 109 6.69 3.33 -5.67
CA THR A 109 6.79 2.33 -6.75
C THR A 109 6.00 2.75 -7.99
N PHE A 110 5.11 3.74 -7.88
CA PHE A 110 4.19 4.16 -8.93
C PHE A 110 3.35 3.01 -9.51
N GLU A 111 3.00 2.03 -8.67
CA GLU A 111 2.32 0.78 -9.04
C GLU A 111 3.13 -0.10 -10.03
N SER A 112 4.41 0.22 -10.25
CA SER A 112 5.28 -0.48 -11.20
C SER A 112 6.16 -1.50 -10.52
N SER A 113 6.15 -2.72 -11.04
CA SER A 113 7.04 -3.79 -10.54
C SER A 113 8.51 -3.50 -10.85
N ALA A 114 8.83 -2.89 -11.98
CA ALA A 114 10.22 -2.53 -12.30
C ALA A 114 10.77 -1.47 -11.32
N ILE A 115 9.97 -0.45 -11.02
CA ILE A 115 10.37 0.59 -10.06
C ILE A 115 10.42 0.01 -8.64
N ALA A 116 9.46 -0.84 -8.26
CA ALA A 116 9.50 -1.51 -6.95
C ALA A 116 10.76 -2.36 -6.76
N GLN A 117 11.22 -3.03 -7.81
CA GLN A 117 12.48 -3.78 -7.78
C GLN A 117 13.66 -2.84 -7.49
N GLU A 118 13.80 -1.76 -8.27
CA GLU A 118 14.86 -0.76 -8.10
C GLU A 118 14.85 -0.15 -6.69
N MET A 119 13.68 0.26 -6.20
CA MET A 119 13.54 0.85 -4.86
C MET A 119 13.84 -0.17 -3.75
N THR A 120 13.50 -1.44 -3.95
CA THR A 120 13.84 -2.51 -3.00
C THR A 120 15.35 -2.73 -2.96
N GLU A 121 16.00 -2.85 -4.12
CA GLU A 121 17.46 -3.01 -4.22
C GLU A 121 18.19 -1.82 -3.58
N LYS A 122 17.71 -0.60 -3.81
CA LYS A 122 18.21 0.61 -3.15
C LYS A 122 18.11 0.51 -1.63
N LEU A 123 16.93 0.17 -1.09
CA LEU A 123 16.73 0.03 0.36
C LEU A 123 17.67 -0.99 0.97
N LEU A 124 17.85 -2.15 0.32
CA LEU A 124 18.72 -3.22 0.79
C LEU A 124 20.20 -2.81 0.78
N ASN A 125 20.63 -2.06 -0.23
CA ASN A 125 22.00 -1.57 -0.35
C ASN A 125 22.30 -0.47 0.67
N GLU A 126 21.40 0.48 0.85
CA GLU A 126 21.57 1.60 1.78
C GLU A 126 21.38 1.20 3.25
N ASN A 127 20.63 0.13 3.51
CA ASN A 127 20.33 -0.36 4.86
C ASN A 127 20.60 -1.87 4.97
N PRO A 128 21.87 -2.30 5.09
CA PRO A 128 22.20 -3.71 5.26
C PRO A 128 21.54 -4.34 6.51
N ASP A 129 21.26 -3.54 7.52
CA ASP A 129 20.61 -3.87 8.79
C ASP A 129 19.08 -3.82 8.76
N LEU A 130 18.46 -3.71 7.57
CA LEU A 130 17.01 -3.77 7.42
C LEU A 130 16.45 -5.04 8.07
N SER A 131 15.37 -4.89 8.84
CA SER A 131 14.70 -6.00 9.55
C SER A 131 13.44 -6.47 8.84
N GLY A 132 12.84 -5.60 8.03
CA GLY A 132 11.67 -5.96 7.24
C GLY A 132 11.26 -4.90 6.24
N LEU A 133 10.33 -5.29 5.37
CA LEU A 133 9.83 -4.45 4.29
C LEU A 133 8.30 -4.54 4.21
N TYR A 134 7.66 -3.39 4.33
CA TYR A 134 6.22 -3.25 4.18
C TYR A 134 5.89 -2.75 2.77
N VAL A 135 5.12 -3.53 2.02
CA VAL A 135 4.66 -3.19 0.67
C VAL A 135 3.21 -2.74 0.76
N ALA A 136 3.03 -1.43 0.89
CA ALA A 136 1.76 -0.76 1.17
C ALA A 136 0.90 -0.47 -0.09
N GLY A 137 1.31 -0.95 -1.27
CA GLY A 137 0.67 -0.72 -2.56
C GLY A 137 1.16 -1.68 -3.64
N GLY A 138 1.07 -1.29 -4.92
CA GLY A 138 1.51 -2.13 -6.03
C GLY A 138 3.03 -2.30 -6.15
N GLY A 139 3.43 -3.30 -6.94
CA GLY A 139 4.84 -3.59 -7.24
C GLY A 139 5.44 -4.78 -6.48
N ILE A 140 4.63 -5.54 -5.73
CA ILE A 140 5.10 -6.67 -4.91
C ILE A 140 5.94 -7.70 -5.70
N THR A 141 5.64 -7.94 -6.98
CA THR A 141 6.41 -8.88 -7.79
C THR A 141 7.85 -8.41 -8.04
N GLY A 142 8.05 -7.09 -8.18
CA GLY A 142 9.38 -6.48 -8.26
C GLY A 142 10.15 -6.57 -6.95
N THR A 143 9.47 -6.35 -5.82
CA THR A 143 10.06 -6.56 -4.50
C THR A 143 10.50 -8.01 -4.29
N ILE A 144 9.67 -9.00 -4.67
CA ILE A 144 10.03 -10.41 -4.62
C ILE A 144 11.25 -10.70 -5.51
N ALA A 145 11.28 -10.13 -6.72
CA ALA A 145 12.41 -10.28 -7.63
C ALA A 145 13.71 -9.73 -7.03
N ALA A 146 13.69 -8.52 -6.47
CA ALA A 146 14.83 -7.90 -5.80
C ALA A 146 15.33 -8.73 -4.61
N LEU A 147 14.42 -9.25 -3.77
CA LEU A 147 14.81 -10.08 -2.63
C LEU A 147 15.49 -11.37 -3.08
N ARG A 148 15.02 -11.98 -4.17
CA ARG A 148 15.64 -13.18 -4.75
C ARG A 148 17.00 -12.87 -5.37
N SER A 149 17.11 -11.83 -6.19
CA SER A 149 18.36 -11.47 -6.90
C SER A 149 19.48 -11.04 -5.96
N THR A 150 19.14 -10.36 -4.86
CA THR A 150 20.10 -9.91 -3.83
C THR A 150 20.44 -10.97 -2.78
N GLY A 151 19.83 -12.17 -2.86
CA GLY A 151 20.03 -13.23 -1.87
C GLY A 151 19.43 -12.93 -0.49
N ARG A 152 18.53 -11.94 -0.39
CA ARG A 152 17.85 -11.55 0.85
C ARG A 152 16.51 -12.25 1.09
N ALA A 153 16.03 -13.04 0.13
CA ALA A 153 14.83 -13.87 0.29
C ALA A 153 14.95 -14.77 1.54
N GLY A 154 13.91 -14.80 2.37
CA GLY A 154 13.90 -15.55 3.64
C GLY A 154 14.71 -14.95 4.79
N SER A 155 15.49 -13.89 4.56
CA SER A 155 16.29 -13.21 5.60
C SER A 155 15.58 -12.02 6.24
N LEU A 156 14.44 -11.60 5.68
CA LEU A 156 13.68 -10.41 6.04
C LEU A 156 12.21 -10.78 6.23
N VAL A 157 11.55 -10.11 7.18
CA VAL A 157 10.08 -10.15 7.24
C VAL A 157 9.54 -9.22 6.15
N VAL A 158 8.66 -9.73 5.30
CA VAL A 158 8.01 -8.93 4.25
C VAL A 158 6.51 -9.06 4.43
N VAL A 159 5.83 -7.93 4.54
CA VAL A 159 4.37 -7.87 4.63
C VAL A 159 3.88 -7.07 3.45
N GLY A 160 3.07 -7.70 2.61
CA GLY A 160 2.41 -7.06 1.47
C GLY A 160 0.95 -7.49 1.42
N TYR A 161 0.27 -7.02 0.39
CA TYR A 161 -1.13 -7.32 0.17
C TYR A 161 -1.33 -8.43 -0.85
N GLU A 162 -2.52 -9.03 -0.77
CA GLU A 162 -3.11 -9.93 -1.76
C GLU A 162 -2.44 -11.30 -1.89
N LEU A 163 -3.28 -12.33 -1.86
CA LEU A 163 -2.88 -13.69 -2.19
C LEU A 163 -3.13 -13.92 -3.68
N MET A 164 -2.14 -13.60 -4.48
CA MET A 164 -2.10 -13.80 -5.93
C MET A 164 -1.26 -15.03 -6.28
N ASP A 165 -1.35 -15.53 -7.51
CA ASP A 165 -0.47 -16.62 -7.97
C ASP A 165 1.02 -16.24 -7.90
N SER A 166 1.33 -14.95 -8.02
CA SER A 166 2.69 -14.44 -7.90
C SER A 166 3.19 -14.34 -6.45
N THR A 167 2.30 -14.17 -5.47
CA THR A 167 2.66 -14.03 -4.04
C THR A 167 2.49 -15.32 -3.25
N ARG A 168 1.65 -16.26 -3.71
CA ARG A 168 1.45 -17.57 -3.08
C ARG A 168 2.72 -18.43 -2.95
N PRO A 169 3.62 -18.51 -3.96
CA PRO A 169 4.84 -19.33 -3.87
C PRO A 169 6.04 -18.53 -3.37
N ALA A 170 5.84 -17.29 -2.90
CA ALA A 170 6.92 -16.36 -2.55
C ALA A 170 7.72 -16.79 -1.33
#